data_AF-A0AA37I439-F1
#
_entry.id   AF-A0AA37I439-F1
#
_cell.length_a   1.000
_cell.length_b   1.000
_cell.length_c   1.000
_cell.angle_alpha   90.00
_cell.angle_beta   90.00
_cell.angle_gamma   90.00
#
_symmetry.space_group_name_H-M   'P 1'
#
loop_
_entity.id
_entity.type
_entity.pdbx_description
1 polymer ?
#
loop_
_entity_poly.entity_id
_entity_poly.type
_entity_poly.pdbx_seq_one_letter_code
_entity_poly.pdbx_strand_id
1 'polypeptide(L)'
;MNTVQKQYIAEWHDNFVNYTAKICSFVDSMKLLPEATDPDKQAIELFKYLLHSKDVADVEKDLSDGIIKKSTLDKIEKLDKDMVNFAIEHISASPVFKDILKRISYHQIEFSKQVCAERLNELQIPFEE
;
A
#
# COMPACT_ATOMS: atom_id res chain seq x y z
N MET A 1 -4.73 25.66 -4.29
CA MET A 1 -5.05 24.39 -4.98
C MET A 1 -6.18 24.60 -5.98
N ASN A 2 -5.95 24.34 -7.27
CA ASN A 2 -6.95 24.46 -8.34
C ASN A 2 -7.85 23.20 -8.41
N THR A 3 -8.89 23.23 -9.25
CA THR A 3 -9.85 22.12 -9.39
C THR A 3 -9.20 20.81 -9.82
N VAL A 4 -8.27 20.86 -10.78
CA VAL A 4 -7.55 19.67 -11.27
C VAL A 4 -6.72 19.04 -10.16
N GLN A 5 -6.04 19.85 -9.36
CA GLN A 5 -5.24 19.38 -8.23
C GLN A 5 -6.12 18.74 -7.15
N LYS A 6 -7.24 19.38 -6.78
CA LYS A 6 -8.20 18.82 -5.81
C LYS A 6 -8.78 17.49 -6.29
N GLN A 7 -9.16 17.43 -7.56
CA GLN A 7 -9.76 16.24 -8.15
C GLN A 7 -8.76 15.08 -8.22
N TYR A 8 -7.50 15.36 -8.59
CA TYR A 8 -6.44 14.37 -8.56
C TYR A 8 -6.22 13.76 -7.17
N ILE A 9 -6.20 14.61 -6.12
CA ILE A 9 -6.03 14.13 -4.74
C ILE A 9 -7.25 13.32 -4.28
N ALA A 10 -8.46 13.76 -4.62
CA ALA A 10 -9.69 13.02 -4.30
C ALA A 10 -9.73 11.65 -4.99
N GLU A 11 -9.37 11.57 -6.28
CA GLU A 11 -9.24 10.30 -6.99
C GLU A 11 -8.16 9.41 -6.35
N TRP A 12 -7.06 10.00 -5.88
CA TRP A 12 -6.01 9.25 -5.21
C TRP A 12 -6.45 8.71 -3.85
N HIS A 13 -7.14 9.52 -3.05
CA HIS A 13 -7.82 9.10 -1.82
C HIS A 13 -8.76 7.92 -2.07
N ASP A 14 -9.67 8.06 -3.03
CA ASP A 14 -10.66 7.03 -3.34
C ASP A 14 -9.98 5.75 -3.82
N ASN A 15 -8.92 5.86 -4.61
CA ASN A 15 -8.13 4.71 -5.03
C ASN A 15 -7.44 4.02 -3.86
N PHE A 16 -6.85 4.78 -2.92
CA PHE A 16 -6.19 4.23 -1.74
C PHE A 16 -7.18 3.51 -0.81
N VAL A 17 -8.30 4.15 -0.47
CA VAL A 17 -9.36 3.55 0.37
C VAL A 17 -9.95 2.31 -0.29
N ASN A 18 -10.22 2.36 -1.61
CA ASN A 18 -10.73 1.19 -2.32
C ASN A 18 -9.72 0.05 -2.37
N TYR A 19 -8.43 0.36 -2.51
CA TYR A 19 -7.36 -0.63 -2.50
C TYR A 19 -7.27 -1.34 -1.14
N THR A 20 -7.19 -0.59 -0.04
CA THR A 20 -7.13 -1.17 1.31
C THR A 20 -8.38 -1.98 1.63
N ALA A 21 -9.57 -1.49 1.29
CA ALA A 21 -10.84 -2.21 1.48
C ALA A 21 -10.90 -3.51 0.67
N LYS A 22 -10.49 -3.50 -0.60
CA LYS A 22 -10.46 -4.70 -1.46
C LYS A 22 -9.50 -5.75 -0.92
N ILE A 23 -8.32 -5.34 -0.47
CA ILE A 23 -7.36 -6.27 0.11
C ILE A 23 -7.92 -6.85 1.41
N CYS A 24 -8.48 -6.04 2.30
CA CYS A 24 -9.14 -6.54 3.51
C CYS A 24 -10.24 -7.57 3.20
N SER A 25 -11.09 -7.31 2.20
CA SER A 25 -12.14 -8.24 1.78
C SER A 25 -11.57 -9.53 1.17
N PHE A 26 -10.50 -9.44 0.39
CA PHE A 26 -9.82 -10.59 -0.20
C PHE A 26 -9.20 -11.48 0.90
N VAL A 27 -8.52 -10.86 1.85
CA VAL A 27 -7.93 -11.46 3.05
C VAL A 27 -8.99 -12.17 3.89
N ASP A 28 -10.13 -11.54 4.14
CA ASP A 28 -11.23 -12.16 4.87
C ASP A 28 -11.80 -13.38 4.12
N SER A 29 -11.86 -13.32 2.79
CA SER A 29 -12.29 -14.45 1.96
C SER A 29 -11.30 -15.62 2.01
N MET A 30 -10.00 -15.35 2.03
CA MET A 30 -8.97 -16.39 2.12
C MET A 30 -9.02 -17.17 3.44
N LYS A 31 -9.35 -16.53 4.57
CA LYS A 31 -9.50 -17.22 5.87
C LYS A 31 -10.62 -18.25 5.89
N LEU A 32 -11.63 -18.06 5.05
CA LEU A 32 -12.81 -18.92 4.98
C LEU A 32 -12.61 -20.12 4.04
N LEU A 33 -11.48 -20.20 3.34
CA LEU A 33 -11.16 -21.35 2.50
C LEU A 33 -11.03 -22.61 3.38
N PRO A 34 -11.69 -23.72 3.01
CA PRO A 34 -11.63 -24.94 3.79
C PRO A 34 -10.23 -25.54 3.88
N GLU A 35 -9.36 -25.24 2.90
CA GLU A 35 -7.96 -25.66 2.85
C GLU A 35 -7.02 -24.76 3.67
N ALA A 36 -7.49 -23.60 4.16
CA ALA A 36 -6.66 -22.70 4.96
C ALA A 36 -6.35 -23.33 6.32
N THR A 37 -5.06 -23.57 6.56
CA THR A 37 -4.57 -24.09 7.84
C THR A 37 -4.63 -23.03 8.93
N ASP A 38 -4.54 -23.42 10.21
CA ASP A 38 -4.48 -22.44 11.31
C ASP A 38 -3.28 -21.47 11.19
N PRO A 39 -2.07 -21.91 10.80
CA PRO A 39 -0.98 -21.00 10.44
C PRO A 39 -1.35 -20.02 9.33
N ASP A 40 -2.03 -20.46 8.27
CA ASP A 40 -2.47 -19.57 7.19
C ASP A 40 -3.45 -18.52 7.73
N LYS A 41 -4.42 -18.92 8.56
CA LYS A 41 -5.38 -17.98 9.17
C LYS A 41 -4.69 -16.95 10.07
N GLN A 42 -3.72 -17.37 10.87
CA GLN A 42 -2.91 -16.47 11.70
C GLN A 42 -2.10 -15.49 10.87
N ALA A 43 -1.47 -15.98 9.79
CA ALA A 43 -0.77 -15.13 8.83
C ALA A 43 -1.74 -14.11 8.21
N ILE A 44 -2.91 -14.54 7.76
CA ILE A 44 -3.89 -13.64 7.15
C ILE A 44 -4.44 -12.61 8.18
N GLU A 45 -4.52 -12.93 9.48
CA GLU A 45 -4.81 -11.93 10.53
C GLU A 45 -3.69 -10.90 10.70
N LEU A 46 -2.42 -11.33 10.72
CA LEU A 46 -1.28 -10.42 10.81
C LEU A 46 -1.22 -9.46 9.62
N PHE A 47 -1.51 -9.96 8.42
CA PHE A 47 -1.61 -9.13 7.23
C PHE A 47 -2.75 -8.11 7.32
N LYS A 48 -3.90 -8.52 7.87
CA LYS A 48 -5.02 -7.60 8.14
C LYS A 48 -4.62 -6.51 9.13
N TYR A 49 -3.80 -6.82 10.14
CA TYR A 49 -3.31 -5.83 11.10
C TYR A 49 -2.44 -4.75 10.44
N LEU A 50 -1.61 -5.11 9.44
CA LEU A 50 -0.83 -4.13 8.67
C LEU A 50 -1.72 -3.12 7.94
N LEU A 51 -2.85 -3.57 7.40
CA LEU A 51 -3.83 -2.73 6.69
C LEU A 51 -4.66 -1.83 7.61
N HIS A 52 -4.66 -2.08 8.92
CA HIS A 52 -5.27 -1.22 9.94
C HIS A 52 -4.22 -0.47 10.77
N SER A 53 -2.98 -0.39 10.28
CA SER A 53 -1.90 0.28 10.98
C SER A 53 -2.11 1.80 11.03
N LYS A 54 -1.42 2.44 11.98
CA LYS A 54 -1.41 3.90 12.09
C LYS A 54 -0.94 4.58 10.80
N ASP A 55 -0.02 3.96 10.07
CA ASP A 55 0.50 4.51 8.81
C ASP A 55 -0.61 4.60 7.76
N VAL A 56 -1.52 3.61 7.67
CA VAL A 56 -2.69 3.65 6.78
C VAL A 56 -3.64 4.78 7.18
N ALA A 57 -3.97 4.88 8.47
CA ALA A 57 -4.86 5.92 8.97
C ALA A 57 -4.31 7.33 8.76
N ASP A 58 -2.99 7.50 8.94
CA ASP A 58 -2.32 8.78 8.69
C ASP A 58 -2.36 9.15 7.19
N VAL A 59 -2.14 8.18 6.28
CA VAL A 59 -2.20 8.41 4.83
C VAL A 59 -3.62 8.77 4.39
N GLU A 60 -4.62 8.02 4.84
CA GLU A 60 -6.03 8.31 4.54
C GLU A 60 -6.41 9.71 5.02
N LYS A 61 -5.99 10.09 6.22
CA LYS A 61 -6.24 11.42 6.77
C LYS A 61 -5.56 12.52 5.95
N ASP A 62 -4.26 12.38 5.64
CA ASP A 62 -3.53 13.36 4.83
C ASP A 62 -4.25 13.58 3.48
N LEU A 63 -4.62 12.49 2.80
CA LEU A 63 -5.34 12.54 1.52
C LEU A 63 -6.74 13.16 1.64
N SER A 64 -7.51 12.83 2.69
CA SER A 64 -8.83 13.42 2.96
C SER A 64 -8.75 14.92 3.25
N ASP A 65 -7.69 15.37 3.93
CA ASP A 65 -7.43 16.78 4.19
C ASP A 65 -6.93 17.52 2.93
N GLY A 66 -6.69 16.80 1.83
CA GLY A 66 -6.14 17.33 0.59
C GLY A 66 -4.66 17.69 0.68
N ILE A 67 -3.95 17.13 1.66
CA ILE A 67 -2.55 17.41 1.97
C ILE A 67 -1.71 16.24 1.48
N ILE A 68 -0.65 16.52 0.72
CA ILE A 68 0.26 15.49 0.25
C ILE A 68 1.64 15.87 0.76
N LYS A 69 2.14 15.12 1.74
CA LYS A 69 3.49 15.33 2.29
C LYS A 69 4.44 14.33 1.66
N LYS A 70 5.74 14.65 1.68
CA LYS A 70 6.76 13.64 1.35
C LYS A 70 6.61 12.39 2.23
N SER A 71 6.32 12.61 3.51
CA SER A 71 6.04 11.53 4.45
C SER A 71 4.81 10.69 4.10
N THR A 72 3.81 11.23 3.39
CA THR A 72 2.66 10.45 2.89
C THR A 72 3.13 9.42 1.86
N LEU A 73 3.97 9.82 0.90
CA LEU A 73 4.57 8.91 -0.10
C LEU A 73 5.50 7.87 0.55
N ASP A 74 6.28 8.28 1.55
CA ASP A 74 7.17 7.37 2.30
C ASP A 74 6.38 6.31 3.08
N LYS A 75 5.24 6.69 3.68
CA LYS A 75 4.34 5.76 4.40
C LYS A 75 3.69 4.77 3.45
N ILE A 76 3.23 5.21 2.27
CA ILE A 76 2.66 4.31 1.25
C ILE A 76 3.72 3.30 0.78
N GLU A 77 4.92 3.77 0.44
CA GLU A 77 6.03 2.90 0.03
C GLU A 77 6.35 1.86 1.10
N LYS A 78 6.43 2.30 2.36
CA LYS A 78 6.70 1.41 3.49
C LYS A 78 5.59 0.36 3.64
N LEU A 79 4.32 0.77 3.58
CA LEU A 79 3.18 -0.14 3.68
C LEU A 79 3.23 -1.21 2.58
N ASP A 80 3.46 -0.81 1.33
CA ASP A 80 3.55 -1.75 0.21
C ASP A 80 4.72 -2.72 0.39
N LYS A 81 5.89 -2.23 0.86
CA LYS A 81 7.05 -3.08 1.15
C LYS A 81 6.78 -4.05 2.31
N ASP A 82 6.10 -3.61 3.35
CA ASP A 82 5.71 -4.46 4.48
C ASP A 82 4.73 -5.56 4.04
N MET A 83 3.76 -5.22 3.18
CA MET A 83 2.86 -6.20 2.57
C MET A 83 3.60 -7.22 1.68
N VAL A 84 4.56 -6.77 0.88
CA VAL A 84 5.40 -7.65 0.05
C VAL A 84 6.23 -8.60 0.93
N ASN A 85 6.87 -8.08 1.97
CA ASN A 85 7.64 -8.90 2.91
C ASN A 85 6.77 -9.98 3.53
N PHE A 86 5.61 -9.57 4.02
CA PHE A 86 4.64 -10.48 4.61
C PHE A 86 4.27 -11.60 3.62
N ALA A 87 3.88 -11.25 2.39
CA ALA A 87 3.50 -12.22 1.38
C ALA A 87 4.64 -13.19 1.05
N ILE A 88 5.86 -12.67 0.87
CA ILE A 88 7.05 -13.47 0.50
C ILE A 88 7.47 -14.41 1.61
N GLU A 89 7.34 -14.01 2.87
CA GLU A 89 7.62 -14.89 4.01
C GLU A 89 6.72 -16.12 3.99
N HIS A 90 5.46 -15.97 3.57
CA HIS A 90 4.43 -17.00 3.62
C HIS A 90 4.23 -17.80 2.32
N ILE A 91 4.85 -17.40 1.20
CA ILE A 91 4.85 -18.27 0.00
C ILE A 91 5.74 -19.50 0.19
N SER A 92 5.28 -20.66 -0.28
CA SER A 92 6.10 -21.88 -0.32
C SER A 92 6.98 -21.89 -1.57
N ALA A 93 8.11 -21.18 -1.52
CA ALA A 93 9.08 -21.09 -2.60
C ALA A 93 10.54 -21.14 -2.10
N SER A 94 11.49 -21.39 -3.01
CA SER A 94 12.92 -21.42 -2.67
C SER A 94 13.41 -20.04 -2.20
N PRO A 95 14.44 -19.97 -1.33
CA PRO A 95 14.99 -18.70 -0.86
C PRO A 95 15.45 -17.77 -1.99
N VAL A 96 16.05 -18.33 -3.05
CA VAL A 96 16.49 -17.58 -4.23
C VAL A 96 15.29 -16.95 -4.95
N PHE A 97 14.20 -17.70 -5.13
CA PHE A 97 13.00 -17.18 -5.78
C PHE A 97 12.32 -16.09 -4.93
N LYS A 98 12.26 -16.28 -3.61
CA LYS A 98 11.77 -15.27 -2.67
C LYS A 98 12.56 -13.96 -2.77
N ASP A 99 13.89 -14.03 -2.82
CA ASP A 99 14.76 -12.86 -2.94
C ASP A 99 14.57 -12.13 -4.29
N ILE A 100 14.48 -12.88 -5.40
CA ILE A 100 14.21 -12.29 -6.72
C ILE A 100 12.85 -11.58 -6.73
N LEU A 101 11.78 -12.23 -6.23
CA LEU A 101 10.45 -11.63 -6.14
C LEU A 101 10.45 -10.37 -5.29
N LYS A 102 11.15 -10.38 -4.16
CA LYS A 102 11.27 -9.22 -3.26
C LYS A 102 11.90 -8.04 -3.98
N ARG A 103 13.03 -8.27 -4.67
CA ARG A 103 13.76 -7.23 -5.39
C ARG A 103 12.93 -6.63 -6.53
N ILE A 104 12.25 -7.47 -7.33
CA ILE A 104 11.39 -6.99 -8.42
C ILE A 104 10.23 -6.16 -7.85
N SER A 105 9.59 -6.64 -6.79
CA SER A 105 8.48 -5.93 -6.16
C SER A 105 8.90 -4.59 -5.58
N TYR A 106 10.04 -4.56 -4.88
CA TYR A 106 10.60 -3.32 -4.32
C TYR A 106 10.92 -2.30 -5.41
N HIS A 107 11.55 -2.75 -6.50
CA HIS A 107 11.87 -1.88 -7.62
C HIS A 107 10.60 -1.28 -8.25
N GLN A 108 9.54 -2.07 -8.40
CA GLN A 108 8.26 -1.58 -8.91
C GLN A 108 7.61 -0.54 -7.98
N ILE A 109 7.67 -0.75 -6.67
CA ILE A 109 7.13 0.19 -5.67
C ILE A 109 7.93 1.50 -5.72
N GLU A 110 9.26 1.43 -5.73
CA GLU A 110 10.15 2.60 -5.81
C GLU A 110 9.93 3.39 -7.10
N PHE A 111 9.80 2.70 -8.23
CA PHE A 111 9.45 3.33 -9.50
C PHE A 111 8.08 4.00 -9.45
N SER A 112 7.07 3.34 -8.88
CA SER A 112 5.73 3.90 -8.75
C SER A 112 5.72 5.17 -7.89
N LYS A 113 6.49 5.19 -6.79
CA LYS A 113 6.68 6.39 -5.96
C LYS A 113 7.31 7.53 -6.75
N GLN A 114 8.33 7.26 -7.57
CA GLN A 114 8.98 8.26 -8.42
C GLN A 114 7.98 8.86 -9.42
N VAL A 115 7.23 8.02 -10.14
CA VAL A 115 6.20 8.46 -11.09
C VAL A 115 5.13 9.31 -10.38
N CYS A 116 4.71 8.94 -9.18
CA CYS A 116 3.78 9.74 -8.39
C CYS A 116 4.37 11.12 -8.04
N ALA A 117 5.62 11.16 -7.58
CA ALA A 117 6.30 12.40 -7.24
C ALA A 117 6.44 13.34 -8.45
N GLU A 118 6.82 12.79 -9.60
CA GLU A 118 6.87 13.52 -10.87
C GLU A 118 5.51 14.08 -11.26
N ARG A 119 4.45 13.27 -11.18
CA ARG A 119 3.09 13.69 -11.54
C ARG A 119 2.58 14.84 -10.67
N LEU A 120 2.85 14.78 -9.38
CA LEU A 120 2.47 15.83 -8.44
C LEU A 120 3.27 17.13 -8.69
N ASN A 121 4.54 17.03 -9.07
CA ASN A 121 5.34 18.17 -9.53
C ASN A 121 4.79 18.78 -10.83
N GLU A 122 4.45 17.97 -11.83
CA GLU A 122 3.79 18.43 -13.06
C GLU A 122 2.49 19.19 -12.79
N LEU A 123 1.70 18.69 -11.85
CA LEU A 123 0.46 19.31 -11.43
C LEU A 123 0.68 20.51 -10.49
N GLN A 124 1.93 20.84 -10.14
CA GLN A 124 2.29 21.89 -9.20
C GLN A 124 1.58 21.73 -7.84
N ILE A 125 1.38 20.50 -7.42
CA ILE A 125 0.86 20.17 -6.09
C ILE A 125 2.07 20.23 -5.14
N PRO A 126 2.12 21.21 -4.23
CA PRO A 126 3.23 21.33 -3.30
C PRO A 126 3.25 20.12 -2.36
N PHE A 127 4.45 19.67 -2.05
CA PHE A 127 4.70 18.70 -1.00
C PHE A 127 5.44 19.37 0.13
N GLU A 128 4.87 19.34 1.33
CA GLU A 128 5.59 19.76 2.52
C GLU A 128 6.66 18.71 2.85
N GLU A 129 7.89 19.16 3.14
CA GLU A 129 8.99 18.31 3.64
C GLU A 129 8.66 17.71 5.01
#